data_AF-A0A6A5FVH8-F1
#
_entry.id   AF-A0A6A5FVH8-F1
#
_cell.length_a   1.000
_cell.length_b   1.000
_cell.length_c   1.000
_cell.angle_alpha   90.00
_cell.angle_beta   90.00
_cell.angle_gamma   90.00
#
_symmetry.space_group_name_H-M   'P 1'
#
loop_
_entity.id
_entity.type
_entity.pdbx_description
1 polymer ?
#
loop_
_entity_poly.entity_id
_entity_poly.type
_entity_poly.pdbx_seq_one_letter_code
_entity_poly.pdbx_strand_id
1 'polypeptide(L)'
;MSEPTHKNDDTKWKVFSMSDKTLGKDPKYPNSLTNWVISDDKSLQLLPSHYALPENIRKTQKMDYFLIDYDELRAVEQVESRFPGFTWKTCADFFGTFDTFAKMLKMFGGGVQKKFYLRVISANVMGDEQSGESRVFADEVAIMIPFLREQQGMPFENAADEQVNIFKRLNPIEQFFSTITLNDLEKLLEEYDVDKSLLTLVDDPVHVIGWRSFEMTGTPFKILNAFSTQIISKNQAILYMFQHLVCGVNWEGVSLSMRSHIIGVIGACTLCKSGDYMAFHTVVNLIVLMNRDSSNFHNVKKTKVDIMYQSQSPNDLVGYDEYKEIAAAFNLPLYVFVNMKLPALPVWMLRALLTLGWLHSIVQNDVKLHDFVAGIAEATITALMATIPKVDRKFIRDVQKEALGYIFKQLGLKEEQGKVLDVHAQQQEGKIEKDCPEKNGKRRGQNDKR
;
A
#
# COMPACT_ATOMS: atom_id res chain seq x y z
N MET A 1 -40.51 13.77 21.42
CA MET A 1 -39.45 14.30 20.55
C MET A 1 -39.57 13.57 19.23
N SER A 2 -39.87 14.26 18.14
CA SER A 2 -39.85 13.69 16.79
C SER A 2 -38.40 13.34 16.44
N GLU A 3 -38.17 12.14 15.90
CA GLU A 3 -36.86 11.79 15.34
C GLU A 3 -36.46 12.87 14.32
N PRO A 4 -35.18 13.29 14.30
CA PRO A 4 -34.70 14.22 13.29
C PRO A 4 -34.99 13.62 11.92
N THR A 5 -35.68 14.37 11.06
CA THR A 5 -36.03 13.91 9.73
C THR A 5 -34.78 14.01 8.87
N HIS A 6 -34.09 12.89 8.64
CA HIS A 6 -32.95 12.81 7.74
C HIS A 6 -33.45 12.99 6.30
N LYS A 7 -32.94 14.00 5.59
CA LYS A 7 -33.41 14.38 4.25
C LYS A 7 -32.52 13.81 3.16
N ASN A 8 -31.27 13.51 3.49
CA ASN A 8 -30.23 13.22 2.52
C ASN A 8 -29.82 11.75 2.45
N ASP A 9 -30.49 10.86 3.19
CA ASP A 9 -30.13 9.44 3.26
C ASP A 9 -30.14 8.74 1.90
N ASP A 10 -31.08 9.10 1.02
CA ASP A 10 -31.18 8.49 -0.32
C ASP A 10 -30.20 9.07 -1.35
N THR A 11 -29.49 10.16 -1.02
CA THR A 11 -28.53 10.78 -1.93
C THR A 11 -27.32 9.88 -2.17
N LYS A 12 -26.66 10.02 -3.33
CA LYS A 12 -25.49 9.21 -3.69
C LYS A 12 -24.33 10.07 -4.15
N TRP A 13 -23.13 9.71 -3.72
CA TRP A 13 -21.89 10.33 -4.17
C TRP A 13 -21.54 9.95 -5.60
N LYS A 14 -20.72 10.79 -6.21
CA LYS A 14 -20.13 10.53 -7.53
C LYS A 14 -18.88 9.67 -7.37
N VAL A 15 -18.54 8.89 -8.40
CA VAL A 15 -17.32 8.08 -8.43
C VAL A 15 -16.48 8.48 -9.65
N PHE A 16 -15.23 8.79 -9.38
CA PHE A 16 -14.20 9.04 -10.38
C PHE A 16 -13.14 7.92 -10.27
N SER A 17 -13.31 6.87 -11.06
CA SER A 17 -12.35 5.77 -11.12
C SER A 17 -11.21 6.08 -12.10
N MET A 18 -10.00 5.64 -11.76
CA MET A 18 -8.82 5.77 -12.63
C MET A 18 -8.69 4.69 -13.71
N SER A 19 -9.58 3.70 -13.76
CA SER A 19 -9.47 2.56 -14.69
C SER A 19 -9.43 2.98 -16.16
N ASP A 20 -10.21 4.01 -16.52
CA ASP A 20 -10.32 4.56 -17.88
C ASP A 20 -9.80 6.00 -17.95
N LYS A 21 -8.74 6.31 -17.20
CA LYS A 21 -8.18 7.67 -17.10
C LYS A 21 -6.67 7.67 -17.31
N THR A 22 -6.17 8.78 -17.83
CA THR A 22 -4.74 8.96 -18.02
C THR A 22 -4.15 9.60 -16.77
N LEU A 23 -3.27 8.87 -16.08
CA LEU A 23 -2.47 9.35 -14.96
C LEU A 23 -1.06 9.70 -15.44
N GLY A 24 -0.77 10.99 -15.58
CA GLY A 24 0.54 11.50 -15.95
C GLY A 24 1.38 11.84 -14.72
N LYS A 25 2.62 11.34 -14.66
CA LYS A 25 3.61 11.75 -13.66
C LYS A 25 4.63 12.67 -14.31
N ASP A 26 5.04 13.73 -13.60
CA ASP A 26 6.09 14.62 -14.11
C ASP A 26 7.45 13.88 -14.15
N PRO A 27 8.07 13.71 -15.33
CA PRO A 27 9.36 13.04 -15.45
C PRO A 27 10.49 13.75 -14.71
N LYS A 28 10.38 15.07 -14.45
CA LYS A 28 11.35 15.84 -13.66
C LYS A 28 11.35 15.44 -12.19
N TYR A 29 10.23 14.88 -11.71
CA TYR A 29 9.99 14.56 -10.31
C TYR A 29 9.55 13.11 -10.12
N PRO A 30 10.39 12.13 -10.52
CA PRO A 30 10.01 10.72 -10.58
C PRO A 30 9.73 10.10 -9.21
N ASN A 31 10.16 10.73 -8.11
CA ASN A 31 9.92 10.26 -6.74
C ASN A 31 8.93 11.14 -5.96
N SER A 32 8.33 12.15 -6.62
CA SER A 32 7.36 13.02 -5.96
C SER A 32 6.01 12.33 -5.79
N LEU A 33 5.35 12.61 -4.67
CA LEU A 33 3.98 12.20 -4.36
C LEU A 33 2.95 13.29 -4.74
N THR A 34 3.41 14.45 -5.21
CA THR A 34 2.58 15.63 -5.49
C THR A 34 2.76 16.19 -6.92
N ASN A 35 3.56 15.52 -7.77
CA ASN A 35 3.76 15.90 -9.17
C ASN A 35 3.15 14.86 -10.11
N TRP A 36 1.82 14.85 -10.13
CA TRP A 36 1.02 14.03 -11.02
C TRP A 36 -0.24 14.79 -11.44
N VAL A 37 -0.85 14.40 -12.55
CA VAL A 37 -2.14 14.92 -13.05
C VAL A 37 -2.97 13.75 -13.54
N ILE A 38 -4.25 13.72 -13.17
CA ILE A 38 -5.23 12.82 -13.81
C ILE A 38 -6.01 13.62 -14.84
N SER A 39 -6.19 13.04 -16.01
CA SER A 39 -7.01 13.61 -17.07
C SER A 39 -8.06 12.61 -17.56
N ASP A 40 -9.28 13.10 -17.72
CA ASP A 40 -10.33 12.47 -18.51
C ASP A 40 -10.36 13.09 -19.91
N ASP A 41 -10.61 12.27 -20.94
CA ASP A 41 -10.74 12.73 -22.34
C ASP A 41 -11.88 13.75 -22.51
N LYS A 42 -12.74 13.87 -21.50
CA LYS A 42 -13.93 14.74 -21.43
C LYS A 42 -13.74 16.00 -20.58
N SER A 43 -12.50 16.50 -20.44
CA SER A 43 -12.11 17.80 -19.85
C SER A 43 -11.96 17.91 -18.33
N LEU A 44 -12.31 16.90 -17.52
CA LEU A 44 -12.01 16.95 -16.08
C LEU A 44 -10.53 16.60 -15.85
N GLN A 45 -9.79 17.52 -15.26
CA GLN A 45 -8.42 17.29 -14.80
C GLN A 45 -8.37 17.44 -13.28
N LEU A 46 -7.80 16.45 -12.60
CA LEU A 46 -7.58 16.48 -11.15
C LEU A 46 -6.09 16.53 -10.86
N LEU A 47 -5.73 17.38 -9.91
CA LEU A 47 -4.36 17.66 -9.50
C LEU A 47 -4.27 17.72 -7.97
N PRO A 48 -3.10 17.46 -7.39
CA PRO A 48 -2.79 17.83 -6.01
C PRO A 48 -2.98 19.33 -5.79
N SER A 49 -3.49 19.68 -4.61
CA SER A 49 -3.56 21.05 -4.08
C SER A 49 -2.26 21.83 -4.32
N HIS A 50 -1.10 21.17 -4.26
CA HIS A 50 0.22 21.76 -4.42
C HIS A 50 0.42 22.50 -5.75
N TYR A 51 -0.39 22.21 -6.78
CA TYR A 51 -0.43 22.95 -8.05
C TYR A 51 -1.02 24.35 -7.94
N ALA A 52 -1.70 24.66 -6.84
CA ALA A 52 -2.10 26.03 -6.53
C ALA A 52 -0.89 26.94 -6.23
N LEU A 53 0.29 26.39 -5.91
CA LEU A 53 1.49 27.17 -5.63
C LEU A 53 2.50 27.12 -6.77
N PRO A 54 3.21 28.23 -7.03
CA PRO A 54 4.38 28.23 -7.91
C PRO A 54 5.45 27.25 -7.45
N GLU A 55 6.18 26.68 -8.42
CA GLU A 55 7.17 25.63 -8.19
C GLU A 55 8.29 26.02 -7.21
N ASN A 56 8.73 27.29 -7.24
CA ASN A 56 9.76 27.80 -6.34
C ASN A 56 9.30 27.94 -4.88
N ILE A 57 7.99 28.08 -4.65
CA ILE A 57 7.40 28.22 -3.31
C ILE A 57 7.00 26.87 -2.73
N ARG A 58 6.52 25.96 -3.58
CA ARG A 58 6.09 24.60 -3.19
C ARG A 58 7.14 23.85 -2.35
N LYS A 59 8.43 24.10 -2.57
CA LYS A 59 9.53 23.40 -1.88
C LYS A 59 9.67 23.78 -0.40
N THR A 60 9.21 24.96 0.00
CA THR A 60 9.38 25.49 1.36
C THR A 60 8.06 25.66 2.09
N GLN A 61 6.95 25.77 1.34
CA GLN A 61 5.64 25.98 1.93
C GLN A 61 5.07 24.67 2.48
N LYS A 62 4.66 24.70 3.76
CA LYS A 62 3.85 23.61 4.32
C LYS A 62 2.44 23.73 3.77
N MET A 63 1.92 22.61 3.30
CA MET A 63 0.62 22.57 2.63
C MET A 63 -0.06 21.22 2.88
N ASP A 64 -1.35 21.25 3.15
CA ASP A 64 -2.22 20.09 3.25
C ASP A 64 -2.45 19.47 1.86
N TYR A 65 -2.75 18.19 1.85
CA TYR A 65 -2.99 17.42 0.64
C TYR A 65 -4.48 17.20 0.43
N PHE A 66 -4.99 17.76 -0.66
CA PHE A 66 -6.34 17.57 -1.15
C PHE A 66 -6.35 17.68 -2.67
N LEU A 67 -7.43 17.26 -3.33
CA LEU A 67 -7.53 17.37 -4.79
C LEU A 67 -8.19 18.68 -5.19
N ILE A 68 -7.69 19.25 -6.28
CA ILE A 68 -8.27 20.39 -6.98
C ILE A 68 -8.50 20.03 -8.44
N ASP A 69 -9.48 20.67 -9.06
CA ASP A 69 -9.71 20.58 -10.49
C ASP A 69 -9.20 21.80 -11.26
N TYR A 70 -9.36 21.74 -12.58
CA TYR A 70 -8.92 22.80 -13.48
C TYR A 70 -9.68 24.13 -13.28
N ASP A 71 -10.95 24.12 -12.88
CA ASP A 71 -11.70 25.36 -12.60
C ASP A 71 -11.18 26.03 -11.34
N GLU A 72 -10.91 25.24 -10.30
CA GLU A 72 -10.31 25.69 -9.05
C GLU A 72 -8.89 26.22 -9.28
N LEU A 73 -8.09 25.58 -10.14
CA LEU A 73 -6.77 26.08 -10.51
C LEU A 73 -6.85 27.44 -11.23
N ARG A 74 -7.77 27.60 -12.19
CA ARG A 74 -7.98 28.90 -12.85
C ARG A 74 -8.48 29.97 -11.88
N ALA A 75 -9.25 29.58 -10.87
CA ALA A 75 -9.68 30.51 -9.83
C ALA A 75 -8.49 31.02 -9.00
N VAL A 76 -7.47 30.20 -8.75
CA VAL A 76 -6.22 30.65 -8.10
C VAL A 76 -5.52 31.74 -8.92
N GLU A 77 -5.44 31.60 -10.23
CA GLU A 77 -4.86 32.64 -11.12
C GLU A 77 -5.62 33.96 -10.99
N GLN A 78 -6.95 33.91 -10.80
CA GLN A 78 -7.75 35.11 -10.56
C GLN A 78 -7.48 35.73 -9.20
N VAL A 79 -7.21 34.93 -8.16
CA VAL A 79 -6.83 35.43 -6.82
C VAL A 79 -5.59 36.32 -6.93
N GLU A 80 -4.56 35.90 -7.67
CA GLU A 80 -3.34 36.70 -7.84
C GLU A 80 -3.64 38.10 -8.38
N SER A 81 -4.59 38.19 -9.32
CA SER A 81 -4.96 39.46 -9.96
C SER A 81 -5.90 40.33 -9.11
N ARG A 82 -6.72 39.72 -8.25
CA ARG A 82 -7.81 40.39 -7.51
C ARG A 82 -7.48 40.69 -6.06
N PHE A 83 -6.53 39.98 -5.46
CA PHE A 83 -6.12 40.20 -4.09
C PHE A 83 -5.13 41.38 -4.02
N PRO A 84 -5.48 42.53 -3.40
CA PRO A 84 -4.61 43.70 -3.40
C PRO A 84 -3.29 43.43 -2.69
N GLY A 85 -2.17 43.75 -3.34
CA GLY A 85 -0.83 43.54 -2.78
C GLY A 85 -0.39 42.08 -2.72
N PHE A 86 -1.03 41.20 -3.50
CA PHE A 86 -0.68 39.78 -3.54
C PHE A 86 0.79 39.56 -3.88
N THR A 87 1.47 38.78 -3.05
CA THR A 87 2.73 38.14 -3.44
C THR A 87 2.73 36.72 -2.93
N TRP A 88 3.28 35.80 -3.73
CA TRP A 88 3.42 34.42 -3.32
C TRP A 88 4.26 34.24 -2.04
N LYS A 89 5.18 35.16 -1.75
CA LYS A 89 5.99 35.12 -0.53
C LYS A 89 5.19 35.40 0.75
N THR A 90 4.12 36.20 0.65
CA THR A 90 3.30 36.62 1.82
C THR A 90 1.96 35.91 1.88
N CYS A 91 1.47 35.39 0.76
CA CYS A 91 0.10 34.88 0.64
C CYS A 91 0.03 33.35 0.49
N ALA A 92 1.16 32.64 0.40
CA ALA A 92 1.16 31.19 0.20
C ALA A 92 0.43 30.42 1.31
N ASP A 93 0.47 30.90 2.56
CA ASP A 93 -0.23 30.30 3.69
C ASP A 93 -1.76 30.22 3.48
N PHE A 94 -2.34 31.14 2.69
CA PHE A 94 -3.77 31.11 2.40
C PHE A 94 -4.20 29.98 1.46
N PHE A 95 -3.23 29.27 0.87
CA PHE A 95 -3.47 28.06 0.09
C PHE A 95 -2.98 26.82 0.85
N GLY A 96 -2.52 26.99 2.10
CA GLY A 96 -1.87 25.96 2.88
C GLY A 96 -2.82 24.89 3.43
N THR A 97 -4.09 25.21 3.65
CA THR A 97 -5.09 24.28 4.20
C THR A 97 -6.35 24.24 3.34
N PHE A 98 -7.15 23.18 3.49
CA PHE A 98 -8.44 23.08 2.79
C PHE A 98 -9.35 24.29 3.05
N ASP A 99 -9.44 24.71 4.32
CA ASP A 99 -10.26 25.85 4.77
C ASP A 99 -9.82 27.18 4.16
N THR A 100 -8.53 27.49 4.30
CA THR A 100 -7.97 28.76 3.79
C THR A 100 -8.09 28.82 2.27
N PHE A 101 -7.79 27.72 1.58
CA PHE A 101 -7.94 27.61 0.14
C PHE A 101 -9.39 27.85 -0.30
N ALA A 102 -10.37 27.19 0.33
CA ALA A 102 -11.78 27.34 0.00
C ALA A 102 -12.27 28.79 0.20
N LYS A 103 -11.85 29.44 1.29
CA LYS A 103 -12.16 30.85 1.57
C LYS A 103 -11.55 31.78 0.52
N MET A 104 -10.30 31.54 0.11
CA MET A 104 -9.65 32.34 -0.93
C MET A 104 -10.38 32.26 -2.27
N LEU A 105 -10.80 31.06 -2.69
CA LEU A 105 -11.55 30.91 -3.93
C LEU A 105 -12.90 31.63 -3.87
N LYS A 106 -13.62 31.50 -2.75
CA LYS A 106 -14.92 32.16 -2.55
C LYS A 106 -14.80 33.69 -2.56
N MET A 107 -13.78 34.24 -1.90
CA MET A 107 -13.62 35.69 -1.76
C MET A 107 -12.95 36.35 -2.96
N PHE A 108 -11.90 35.73 -3.51
CA PHE A 108 -11.02 36.35 -4.51
C PHE A 108 -10.92 35.56 -5.82
N GLY A 109 -11.30 34.27 -5.83
CA GLY A 109 -11.31 33.40 -7.02
C GLY A 109 -12.59 33.51 -7.86
N GLY A 110 -13.26 34.65 -7.86
CA GLY A 110 -14.48 34.87 -8.66
C GLY A 110 -15.72 34.14 -8.15
N GLY A 111 -15.75 33.77 -6.87
CA GLY A 111 -16.90 33.08 -6.27
C GLY A 111 -16.93 31.58 -6.55
N VAL A 112 -15.85 31.03 -7.11
CA VAL A 112 -15.71 29.58 -7.30
C VAL A 112 -15.73 28.89 -5.93
N GLN A 113 -16.60 27.90 -5.80
CA GLN A 113 -16.69 27.07 -4.60
C GLN A 113 -15.76 25.87 -4.72
N LYS A 114 -15.11 25.51 -3.60
CA LYS A 114 -14.31 24.30 -3.50
C LYS A 114 -15.19 23.07 -3.73
N LYS A 115 -14.81 22.20 -4.66
CA LYS A 115 -15.47 20.89 -4.84
C LYS A 115 -14.88 19.84 -3.89
N PHE A 116 -15.70 18.88 -3.47
CA PHE A 116 -15.29 17.86 -2.50
C PHE A 116 -14.88 16.56 -3.17
N TYR A 117 -13.61 16.22 -3.02
CA TYR A 117 -12.99 15.02 -3.55
C TYR A 117 -12.37 14.21 -2.42
N LEU A 118 -13.00 13.10 -2.00
CA LEU A 118 -12.41 12.16 -1.04
C LEU A 118 -11.57 11.12 -1.78
N ARG A 119 -10.36 10.87 -1.29
CA ARG A 119 -9.48 9.88 -1.87
C ARG A 119 -9.81 8.48 -1.33
N VAL A 120 -9.88 7.52 -2.24
CA VAL A 120 -10.23 6.12 -1.98
C VAL A 120 -9.00 5.25 -2.18
N ILE A 121 -8.65 4.50 -1.14
CA ILE A 121 -7.77 3.34 -1.23
C ILE A 121 -8.64 2.18 -1.71
N SER A 122 -8.53 1.84 -2.98
CA SER A 122 -9.36 0.84 -3.62
C SER A 122 -9.08 -0.57 -3.06
N ALA A 123 -10.15 -1.37 -2.96
CA ALA A 123 -10.18 -2.80 -2.56
C ALA A 123 -9.18 -3.74 -3.26
N ASN A 124 -8.70 -3.36 -4.45
CA ASN A 124 -7.89 -4.15 -5.37
C ASN A 124 -6.39 -3.72 -5.25
N VAL A 125 -5.32 -4.56 -5.17
CA VAL A 125 -5.12 -6.03 -5.27
C VAL A 125 -3.85 -6.49 -4.49
N MET A 126 -3.62 -6.21 -3.19
CA MET A 126 -2.53 -6.89 -2.43
C MET A 126 -2.84 -8.40 -2.25
N GLY A 127 -2.91 -9.18 -3.34
CA GLY A 127 -3.22 -10.60 -3.30
C GLY A 127 -4.67 -11.02 -3.44
N ASP A 128 -4.90 -12.30 -3.13
CA ASP A 128 -6.16 -13.06 -3.23
C ASP A 128 -6.90 -13.14 -1.89
N GLU A 129 -6.68 -12.20 -0.97
CA GLU A 129 -7.64 -12.06 0.13
C GLU A 129 -8.99 -11.63 -0.46
N GLN A 130 -10.10 -12.06 0.18
CA GLN A 130 -11.46 -11.59 -0.11
C GLN A 130 -11.38 -10.10 -0.42
N SER A 131 -11.93 -9.67 -1.56
CA SER A 131 -12.00 -8.26 -2.00
C SER A 131 -11.98 -7.36 -0.79
N GLY A 132 -10.82 -6.76 -0.48
CA GLY A 132 -10.72 -5.89 0.67
C GLY A 132 -11.81 -4.81 0.55
N GLU A 133 -12.26 -4.23 1.65
CA GLU A 133 -13.21 -3.13 1.52
C GLU A 133 -12.43 -1.88 1.08
N SER A 134 -12.90 -1.20 0.04
CA SER A 134 -12.39 0.13 -0.31
C SER A 134 -12.53 1.05 0.90
N ARG A 135 -11.53 1.91 1.12
CA ARG A 135 -11.45 2.76 2.31
C ARG A 135 -11.16 4.21 1.94
N VAL A 136 -11.62 5.13 2.77
CA VAL A 136 -11.26 6.56 2.70
C VAL A 136 -10.46 6.97 3.92
N PHE A 137 -9.66 8.02 3.80
CA PHE A 137 -8.86 8.53 4.90
C PHE A 137 -9.73 9.20 5.97
N ALA A 138 -9.55 8.81 7.23
CA ALA A 138 -10.35 9.34 8.33
C ALA A 138 -10.15 10.85 8.56
N ASP A 139 -8.95 11.34 8.33
CA ASP A 139 -8.61 12.76 8.45
C ASP A 139 -9.31 13.62 7.38
N GLU A 140 -9.38 13.14 6.13
CA GLU A 140 -10.15 13.81 5.08
C GLU A 140 -11.64 13.84 5.39
N VAL A 141 -12.19 12.73 5.89
CA VAL A 141 -13.60 12.66 6.27
C VAL A 141 -13.93 13.66 7.38
N ALA A 142 -13.07 13.75 8.40
CA ALA A 142 -13.22 14.73 9.48
C ALA A 142 -13.17 16.17 8.96
N ILE A 143 -12.28 16.46 8.00
CA ILE A 143 -12.20 17.78 7.35
C ILE A 143 -13.48 18.05 6.54
N MET A 144 -13.97 17.10 5.74
CA MET A 144 -15.00 17.39 4.74
C MET A 144 -16.42 17.51 5.28
N ILE A 145 -16.81 16.77 6.32
CA ILE A 145 -18.19 16.78 6.83
C ILE A 145 -18.67 18.21 7.18
N PRO A 146 -17.93 19.02 7.96
CA PRO A 146 -18.34 20.40 8.25
C PRO A 146 -18.50 21.29 7.00
N PHE A 147 -17.63 21.15 6.00
CA PHE A 147 -17.74 21.93 4.77
C PHE A 147 -18.91 21.49 3.88
N LEU A 148 -19.19 20.18 3.81
CA LEU A 148 -20.35 19.66 3.10
C LEU A 148 -21.65 20.21 3.71
N ARG A 149 -21.72 20.23 5.05
CA ARG A 149 -22.82 20.85 5.83
C ARG A 149 -22.96 22.35 5.56
N GLU A 150 -21.86 23.09 5.48
CA GLU A 150 -21.89 24.51 5.11
C GLU A 150 -22.44 24.69 3.69
N GLN A 151 -21.95 23.92 2.71
CA GLN A 151 -22.32 24.08 1.30
C GLN A 151 -23.78 23.70 1.01
N GLN A 152 -24.37 22.76 1.76
CA GLN A 152 -25.79 22.45 1.70
C GLN A 152 -26.69 23.44 2.46
N GLY A 153 -26.12 24.51 3.05
CA GLY A 153 -26.86 25.54 3.76
C GLY A 153 -27.28 25.16 5.18
N MET A 154 -26.66 24.13 5.78
CA MET A 154 -26.91 23.70 7.15
C MET A 154 -25.61 23.57 7.97
N PRO A 155 -24.82 24.66 8.09
CA PRO A 155 -23.55 24.62 8.81
C PRO A 155 -23.74 24.22 10.27
N PHE A 156 -22.73 23.59 10.86
CA PHE A 156 -22.67 23.41 12.31
C PHE A 156 -22.49 24.74 13.02
N GLU A 157 -22.98 24.85 14.25
CA GLU A 157 -22.74 26.03 15.11
C GLU A 157 -21.25 26.25 15.36
N ASN A 158 -20.51 25.16 15.63
CA ASN A 158 -19.06 25.18 15.74
C ASN A 158 -18.43 24.08 14.86
N ALA A 159 -18.16 24.42 13.60
CA ALA A 159 -17.56 23.51 12.62
C ALA A 159 -16.18 22.96 13.05
N ALA A 160 -15.38 23.77 13.75
CA ALA A 160 -14.03 23.36 14.18
C ALA A 160 -14.09 22.30 15.28
N ASP A 161 -15.00 22.46 16.25
CA ASP A 161 -15.18 21.47 17.31
C ASP A 161 -15.71 20.15 16.74
N GLU A 162 -16.66 20.20 15.81
CA GLU A 162 -17.18 19.00 15.12
C GLU A 162 -16.09 18.27 14.33
N GLN A 163 -15.25 19.01 13.58
CA GLN A 163 -14.10 18.43 12.91
C GLN A 163 -13.18 17.67 13.89
N VAL A 164 -12.87 18.28 15.04
CA VAL A 164 -12.01 17.67 16.07
C VAL A 164 -12.69 16.43 16.68
N ASN A 165 -13.99 16.48 16.93
CA ASN A 165 -14.76 15.37 17.48
C ASN A 165 -14.78 14.17 16.53
N ILE A 166 -15.06 14.40 15.23
CA ILE A 166 -15.01 13.37 14.19
C ILE A 166 -13.59 12.81 14.09
N PHE A 167 -12.57 13.69 14.05
CA PHE A 167 -11.18 13.26 13.95
C PHE A 167 -10.77 12.33 15.10
N LYS A 168 -11.08 12.67 16.35
CA LYS A 168 -10.79 11.86 17.55
C LYS A 168 -11.56 10.54 17.55
N ARG A 169 -12.82 10.56 17.11
CA ARG A 169 -13.66 9.35 17.00
C ARG A 169 -13.06 8.35 16.00
N LEU A 170 -12.58 8.85 14.86
CA LEU A 170 -12.05 8.00 13.78
C LEU A 170 -10.57 7.64 13.96
N ASN A 171 -9.80 8.45 14.70
CA ASN A 171 -8.38 8.21 15.01
C ASN A 171 -8.15 8.14 16.53
N PRO A 172 -8.62 7.08 17.21
CA PRO A 172 -8.55 6.98 18.68
C PRO A 172 -7.13 6.77 19.22
N ILE A 173 -6.16 6.42 18.36
CA ILE A 173 -4.77 6.16 18.74
C ILE A 173 -3.89 7.15 17.99
N GLU A 174 -3.29 8.12 18.69
CA GLU A 174 -2.53 9.23 18.10
C GLU A 174 -1.33 8.79 17.26
N GLN A 175 -0.79 7.61 17.52
CA GLN A 175 0.37 7.06 16.78
C GLN A 175 0.02 6.55 15.38
N PHE A 176 -1.27 6.39 15.07
CA PHE A 176 -1.74 5.82 13.81
C PHE A 176 -2.63 6.78 13.03
N PHE A 177 -2.65 6.58 11.71
CA PHE A 177 -3.59 7.23 10.81
C PHE A 177 -4.57 6.19 10.31
N SER A 178 -5.83 6.37 10.64
CA SER A 178 -6.86 5.38 10.33
C SER A 178 -7.58 5.70 9.02
N THR A 179 -8.21 4.68 8.47
CA THR A 179 -9.11 4.77 7.33
C THR A 179 -10.43 4.10 7.70
N ILE A 180 -11.54 4.51 7.09
CA ILE A 180 -12.86 3.91 7.30
C ILE A 180 -13.36 3.26 6.01
N THR A 181 -14.21 2.25 6.15
CA THR A 181 -14.81 1.57 5.00
C THR A 181 -15.81 2.50 4.30
N LEU A 182 -16.15 2.22 3.03
CA LEU A 182 -17.21 2.98 2.35
C LEU A 182 -18.58 2.84 3.06
N ASN A 183 -18.84 1.70 3.71
CA ASN A 183 -20.05 1.47 4.48
C ASN A 183 -20.08 2.32 5.77
N ASP A 184 -18.95 2.42 6.46
CA ASP A 184 -18.82 3.29 7.64
C ASP A 184 -18.91 4.77 7.25
N LEU A 185 -18.37 5.15 6.10
CA LEU A 185 -18.54 6.48 5.53
C LEU A 185 -20.02 6.77 5.27
N GLU A 186 -20.77 5.87 4.61
CA GLU A 186 -22.19 6.08 4.32
C GLU A 186 -23.01 6.34 5.59
N LYS A 187 -22.83 5.48 6.60
CA LYS A 187 -23.49 5.64 7.92
C LYS A 187 -23.13 6.96 8.58
N LEU A 188 -21.86 7.37 8.50
CA LEU A 188 -21.42 8.64 9.10
C LEU A 188 -22.03 9.84 8.37
N LEU A 189 -22.13 9.80 7.03
CA LEU A 189 -22.77 10.87 6.25
C LEU A 189 -24.27 10.97 6.55
N GLU A 190 -24.95 9.84 6.76
CA GLU A 190 -26.35 9.77 7.21
C GLU A 190 -26.52 10.33 8.62
N GLU A 191 -25.64 9.95 9.56
CA GLU A 191 -25.62 10.46 10.94
C GLU A 191 -25.58 11.99 10.99
N TYR A 192 -24.80 12.61 10.10
CA TYR A 192 -24.68 14.07 9.98
C TYR A 192 -25.65 14.70 8.96
N ASP A 193 -26.56 13.93 8.36
CA ASP A 193 -27.52 14.38 7.32
C ASP A 193 -26.83 15.18 6.20
N VAL A 194 -25.76 14.61 5.65
CA VAL A 194 -24.96 15.19 4.57
C VAL A 194 -25.53 14.80 3.21
N ASP A 195 -25.71 15.76 2.31
CA ASP A 195 -25.99 15.51 0.90
C ASP A 195 -24.78 14.87 0.21
N LYS A 196 -24.87 13.56 0.02
CA LYS A 196 -23.82 12.73 -0.60
C LYS A 196 -23.56 13.15 -2.04
N SER A 197 -24.50 13.81 -2.73
CA SER A 197 -24.35 14.23 -4.14
C SER A 197 -23.30 15.34 -4.36
N LEU A 198 -22.93 16.05 -3.29
CA LEU A 198 -21.85 17.04 -3.27
C LEU A 198 -20.45 16.41 -3.27
N LEU A 199 -20.37 15.14 -2.90
CA LEU A 199 -19.13 14.41 -2.74
C LEU A 199 -18.77 13.62 -4.01
N THR A 200 -17.50 13.64 -4.37
CA THR A 200 -16.91 12.76 -5.39
C THR A 200 -15.83 11.89 -4.76
N LEU A 201 -15.98 10.57 -4.86
CA LEU A 201 -14.95 9.62 -4.48
C LEU A 201 -13.98 9.43 -5.64
N VAL A 202 -12.68 9.57 -5.37
CA VAL A 202 -11.61 9.50 -6.37
C VAL A 202 -10.62 8.43 -5.92
N ASP A 203 -10.26 7.47 -6.78
CA ASP A 203 -9.16 6.54 -6.46
C ASP A 203 -7.90 7.34 -6.05
N ASP A 204 -7.16 6.93 -5.02
CA ASP A 204 -5.97 7.68 -4.57
C ASP A 204 -4.82 7.56 -5.59
N PRO A 205 -4.36 8.66 -6.21
CA PRO A 205 -3.40 8.55 -7.32
C PRO A 205 -2.01 8.12 -6.86
N VAL A 206 -1.63 8.48 -5.64
CA VAL A 206 -0.36 8.10 -5.06
C VAL A 206 -0.35 6.61 -4.73
N HIS A 207 -1.47 6.08 -4.23
CA HIS A 207 -1.69 4.66 -4.02
C HIS A 207 -1.60 3.89 -5.34
N VAL A 208 -2.29 4.32 -6.40
CA VAL A 208 -2.24 3.65 -7.72
C VAL A 208 -0.82 3.66 -8.31
N ILE A 209 -0.09 4.77 -8.21
CA ILE A 209 1.30 4.86 -8.68
C ILE A 209 2.21 3.94 -7.85
N GLY A 210 2.13 4.04 -6.52
CA GLY A 210 2.95 3.25 -5.61
C GLY A 210 2.69 1.77 -5.76
N TRP A 211 1.42 1.39 -5.93
CA TRP A 211 0.97 0.04 -6.23
C TRP A 211 1.65 -0.55 -7.47
N ARG A 212 1.54 0.14 -8.62
CA ARG A 212 2.13 -0.32 -9.89
C ARG A 212 3.65 -0.42 -9.79
N SER A 213 4.28 0.51 -9.07
CA SER A 213 5.72 0.46 -8.80
C SER A 213 6.08 -0.76 -7.95
N PHE A 214 5.31 -1.04 -6.91
CA PHE A 214 5.52 -2.19 -6.02
C PHE A 214 5.31 -3.52 -6.74
N GLU A 215 4.27 -3.63 -7.57
CA GLU A 215 4.03 -4.83 -8.39
C GLU A 215 5.28 -5.20 -9.20
N MET A 216 5.96 -4.22 -9.79
CA MET A 216 7.20 -4.44 -10.55
C MET A 216 8.43 -4.69 -9.66
N THR A 217 8.63 -3.87 -8.64
CA THR A 217 9.92 -3.81 -7.90
C THR A 217 9.92 -4.63 -6.61
N GLY A 218 8.76 -4.93 -6.04
CA GLY A 218 8.63 -5.46 -4.69
C GLY A 218 9.08 -4.49 -3.59
N THR A 219 9.36 -3.22 -3.92
CA THR A 219 9.82 -2.19 -2.98
C THR A 219 8.65 -1.49 -2.33
N PRO A 220 8.48 -1.57 -0.99
CA PRO A 220 7.36 -0.95 -0.30
C PRO A 220 7.16 0.53 -0.61
N PHE A 221 5.89 0.95 -0.72
CA PHE A 221 5.53 2.32 -1.05
C PHE A 221 4.75 3.00 0.06
N LYS A 222 4.69 4.33 -0.03
CA LYS A 222 4.03 5.24 0.91
C LYS A 222 3.11 6.19 0.16
N ILE A 223 2.11 6.69 0.87
CA ILE A 223 1.10 7.63 0.37
C ILE A 223 1.05 8.88 1.26
N LEU A 224 0.23 9.85 0.91
CA LEU A 224 0.01 11.06 1.72
C LEU A 224 -1.36 11.02 2.41
N ASN A 225 -1.41 11.41 3.68
CA ASN A 225 -2.65 11.73 4.37
C ASN A 225 -3.09 13.18 4.06
N ALA A 226 -4.19 13.66 4.65
CA ALA A 226 -4.70 15.01 4.41
C ALA A 226 -3.73 16.13 4.82
N PHE A 227 -2.81 15.85 5.74
CA PHE A 227 -1.82 16.81 6.25
C PHE A 227 -0.46 16.71 5.56
N SER A 228 -0.40 16.11 4.36
CA SER A 228 0.83 15.85 3.60
C SER A 228 1.89 15.03 4.36
N THR A 229 1.47 14.26 5.37
CA THR A 229 2.34 13.32 6.07
C THR A 229 2.49 12.06 5.23
N GLN A 230 3.73 11.63 5.01
CA GLN A 230 4.00 10.34 4.37
C GLN A 230 3.63 9.21 5.32
N ILE A 231 2.72 8.37 4.89
CA ILE A 231 2.20 7.24 5.66
C ILE A 231 2.35 5.93 4.89
N ILE A 232 2.51 4.83 5.62
CA ILE A 232 2.72 3.49 5.07
C ILE A 232 1.77 2.50 5.78
N SER A 233 1.18 1.58 5.00
CA SER A 233 0.28 0.57 5.57
C SER A 233 1.05 -0.42 6.42
N LYS A 234 0.40 -1.05 7.40
CA LYS A 234 1.08 -1.96 8.35
C LYS A 234 1.87 -3.08 7.66
N ASN A 235 1.29 -3.72 6.64
CA ASN A 235 1.94 -4.85 5.96
C ASN A 235 3.17 -4.38 5.18
N GLN A 236 3.07 -3.23 4.52
CA GLN A 236 4.18 -2.60 3.80
C GLN A 236 5.28 -2.12 4.76
N ALA A 237 4.93 -1.61 5.94
CA ALA A 237 5.88 -1.21 6.97
C ALA A 237 6.64 -2.40 7.56
N ILE A 238 5.93 -3.51 7.86
CA ILE A 238 6.55 -4.74 8.32
C ILE A 238 7.50 -5.29 7.26
N LEU A 239 7.08 -5.36 5.99
CA LEU A 239 7.95 -5.77 4.88
C LEU A 239 9.17 -4.87 4.76
N TYR A 240 8.99 -3.55 4.83
CA TYR A 240 10.08 -2.58 4.72
C TYR A 240 11.11 -2.75 5.85
N MET A 241 10.66 -2.82 7.11
CA MET A 241 11.56 -3.05 8.23
C MET A 241 12.24 -4.41 8.14
N PHE A 242 11.52 -5.46 7.73
CA PHE A 242 12.07 -6.80 7.59
C PHE A 242 13.16 -6.85 6.51
N GLN A 243 12.92 -6.26 5.34
CA GLN A 243 13.92 -6.15 4.27
C GLN A 243 15.18 -5.39 4.71
N HIS A 244 15.03 -4.36 5.55
CA HIS A 244 16.15 -3.52 5.97
C HIS A 244 16.90 -4.01 7.22
N LEU A 245 16.24 -4.77 8.10
CA LEU A 245 16.80 -5.21 9.38
C LEU A 245 17.14 -6.70 9.42
N VAL A 246 16.43 -7.52 8.64
CA VAL A 246 16.53 -8.99 8.70
C VAL A 246 17.22 -9.58 7.47
N CYS A 247 16.83 -9.13 6.28
CA CYS A 247 17.39 -9.66 5.04
C CYS A 247 18.86 -9.26 4.85
N GLY A 248 19.64 -10.14 4.22
CA GLY A 248 21.06 -9.91 3.94
C GLY A 248 21.99 -10.05 5.14
N VAL A 249 21.49 -10.63 6.24
CA VAL A 249 22.28 -10.93 7.44
C VAL A 249 22.37 -12.44 7.60
N ASN A 250 23.57 -12.94 7.91
CA ASN A 250 23.72 -14.28 8.46
C ASN A 250 23.53 -14.18 9.97
N TRP A 251 22.44 -14.76 10.48
CA TRP A 251 22.06 -14.66 11.88
C TRP A 251 22.81 -15.64 12.80
N GLU A 252 23.62 -16.54 12.24
CA GLU A 252 24.44 -17.47 13.00
C GLU A 252 25.39 -16.74 13.96
N GLY A 253 25.38 -17.15 15.23
CA GLY A 253 26.20 -16.52 16.28
C GLY A 253 25.69 -15.17 16.81
N VAL A 254 24.59 -14.62 16.26
CA VAL A 254 23.98 -13.39 16.79
C VAL A 254 23.20 -13.69 18.06
N SER A 255 23.41 -12.87 19.10
CA SER A 255 22.80 -13.08 20.42
C SER A 255 21.27 -13.02 20.37
N LEU A 256 20.62 -13.85 21.21
CA LEU A 256 19.16 -13.87 21.33
C LEU A 256 18.60 -12.48 21.68
N SER A 257 19.26 -11.75 22.58
CA SER A 257 18.83 -10.40 22.97
C SER A 257 18.65 -9.47 21.77
N MET A 258 19.62 -9.47 20.83
CA MET A 258 19.55 -8.66 19.62
C MET A 258 18.46 -9.15 18.67
N ARG A 259 18.38 -10.47 18.44
CA ARG A 259 17.35 -11.08 17.57
C ARG A 259 15.94 -10.80 18.09
N SER A 260 15.72 -10.95 19.39
CA SER A 260 14.46 -10.60 20.08
C SER A 260 14.12 -9.14 19.98
N HIS A 261 15.10 -8.24 20.08
CA HIS A 261 14.84 -6.81 19.98
C HIS A 261 14.34 -6.43 18.57
N ILE A 262 15.03 -6.89 17.52
CA ILE A 262 14.65 -6.62 16.13
C ILE A 262 13.28 -7.22 15.80
N ILE A 263 13.07 -8.50 16.12
CA ILE A 263 11.79 -9.18 15.88
C ILE A 263 10.66 -8.55 16.70
N GLY A 264 10.93 -8.13 17.94
CA GLY A 264 9.94 -7.45 18.78
C GLY A 264 9.53 -6.10 18.20
N VAL A 265 10.47 -5.31 17.67
CA VAL A 265 10.17 -4.02 17.01
C VAL A 265 9.34 -4.22 15.74
N ILE A 266 9.72 -5.17 14.89
CA ILE A 266 8.95 -5.50 13.67
C ILE A 266 7.57 -6.05 14.04
N GLY A 267 7.54 -6.96 15.00
CA GLY A 267 6.36 -7.65 15.49
C GLY A 267 5.35 -6.73 16.18
N ALA A 268 5.81 -5.67 16.86
CA ALA A 268 4.90 -4.68 17.48
C ALA A 268 3.96 -4.03 16.45
N CYS A 269 4.37 -3.92 15.18
CA CYS A 269 3.52 -3.40 14.11
C CYS A 269 2.37 -4.35 13.72
N THR A 270 2.41 -5.63 14.09
CA THR A 270 1.30 -6.56 13.82
C THR A 270 0.06 -6.24 14.65
N LEU A 271 0.22 -5.50 15.76
CA LEU A 271 -0.86 -5.03 16.63
C LEU A 271 -1.74 -3.95 15.98
N CYS A 272 -1.31 -3.36 14.86
CA CYS A 272 -2.09 -2.36 14.12
C CYS A 272 -3.34 -2.99 13.49
N LYS A 273 -4.49 -2.30 13.58
CA LYS A 273 -5.73 -2.81 12.99
C LYS A 273 -5.68 -2.73 11.47
N SER A 274 -6.58 -3.45 10.80
CA SER A 274 -6.74 -3.30 9.36
C SER A 274 -7.20 -1.88 9.03
N GLY A 275 -6.59 -1.26 8.02
CA GLY A 275 -6.86 0.13 7.65
C GLY A 275 -6.05 1.17 8.43
N ASP A 276 -5.21 0.77 9.39
CA ASP A 276 -4.28 1.68 10.06
C ASP A 276 -2.97 1.83 9.27
N TYR A 277 -2.44 3.04 9.33
CA TYR A 277 -1.19 3.46 8.74
C TYR A 277 -0.28 4.07 9.80
N MET A 278 1.03 4.00 9.55
CA MET A 278 2.05 4.62 10.38
C MET A 278 2.75 5.73 9.61
N ALA A 279 3.26 6.72 10.34
CA ALA A 279 4.14 7.72 9.74
C ALA A 279 5.41 7.04 9.21
N PHE A 280 5.72 7.24 7.93
CA PHE A 280 6.87 6.60 7.29
C PHE A 280 8.20 6.99 7.95
N HIS A 281 8.32 8.24 8.41
CA HIS A 281 9.52 8.70 9.11
C HIS A 281 9.76 7.96 10.43
N THR A 282 8.70 7.56 11.15
CA THR A 282 8.80 6.75 12.37
C THR A 282 9.40 5.38 12.05
N VAL A 283 8.92 4.73 10.98
CA VAL A 283 9.47 3.45 10.50
C VAL A 283 10.95 3.56 10.14
N VAL A 284 11.33 4.62 9.41
CA VAL A 284 12.74 4.88 9.07
C VAL A 284 13.58 5.13 10.32
N ASN A 285 13.08 5.90 11.28
CA ASN A 285 13.79 6.17 12.53
C ASN A 285 14.03 4.89 13.35
N LEU A 286 13.03 4.00 13.42
CA LEU A 286 13.18 2.68 14.03
C LEU A 286 14.30 1.88 13.34
N ILE A 287 14.30 1.84 12.00
CA ILE A 287 15.35 1.14 11.24
C ILE A 287 16.74 1.73 11.52
N VAL A 288 16.87 3.06 11.52
CA VAL A 288 18.13 3.75 11.79
C VAL A 288 18.63 3.47 13.21
N LEU A 289 17.73 3.49 14.20
CA LEU A 289 18.06 3.19 15.58
C LEU A 289 18.57 1.75 15.72
N MET A 290 17.83 0.78 15.18
CA MET A 290 18.21 -0.64 15.24
C MET A 290 19.56 -0.89 14.57
N ASN A 291 19.80 -0.28 13.40
CA ASN A 291 21.06 -0.43 12.67
C ASN A 291 22.28 0.18 13.39
N ARG A 292 22.08 1.20 14.24
CA ARG A 292 23.16 1.74 15.09
C ARG A 292 23.56 0.72 16.15
N ASP A 293 22.55 0.12 16.79
CA ASP A 293 22.73 -0.85 17.88
C ASP A 293 23.26 -2.21 17.37
N SER A 294 23.01 -2.56 16.10
CA SER A 294 23.41 -3.83 15.46
C SER A 294 24.66 -3.73 14.55
N SER A 295 25.37 -2.60 14.55
CA SER A 295 26.46 -2.26 13.63
C SER A 295 27.63 -3.29 13.52
N ASN A 296 27.72 -4.24 14.44
CA ASN A 296 28.75 -5.29 14.44
C ASN A 296 28.44 -6.49 13.51
N PHE A 297 27.17 -6.78 13.18
CA PHE A 297 26.81 -7.97 12.38
C PHE A 297 26.32 -7.66 10.96
N HIS A 298 25.97 -6.40 10.67
CA HIS A 298 25.77 -5.93 9.29
C HIS A 298 27.09 -5.65 8.54
N ASN A 299 28.22 -6.05 9.13
CA ASN A 299 29.57 -5.69 8.71
C ASN A 299 30.39 -6.93 8.27
N VAL A 300 29.89 -7.74 7.34
CA VAL A 300 30.76 -8.64 6.56
C VAL A 300 30.21 -8.75 5.14
N LYS A 301 30.81 -7.96 4.23
CA LYS A 301 30.42 -7.74 2.82
C LYS A 301 29.12 -6.97 2.67
N LYS A 302 29.24 -5.66 2.43
CA LYS A 302 28.29 -4.92 1.58
C LYS A 302 28.33 -5.55 0.17
N THR A 303 27.82 -6.75 0.01
CA THR A 303 27.46 -7.25 -1.31
C THR A 303 26.45 -6.24 -1.83
N LYS A 304 26.87 -5.42 -2.81
CA LYS A 304 25.98 -4.59 -3.65
C LYS A 304 25.00 -5.47 -4.47
N VAL A 305 24.77 -6.69 -4.04
CA VAL A 305 23.92 -7.68 -4.69
C VAL A 305 22.51 -7.33 -4.25
N ASP A 306 21.65 -7.13 -5.24
CA ASP A 306 20.23 -6.91 -5.05
C ASP A 306 19.57 -8.22 -4.58
N ILE A 307 19.72 -8.53 -3.29
CA ILE A 307 19.28 -9.80 -2.69
C ILE A 307 17.76 -9.99 -2.73
N MET A 308 17.00 -8.92 -2.95
CA MET A 308 15.54 -8.95 -3.12
C MET A 308 15.12 -8.74 -4.57
N TYR A 309 16.07 -8.69 -5.50
CA TYR A 309 15.85 -8.55 -6.94
C TYR A 309 14.97 -7.34 -7.30
N GLN A 310 15.06 -6.22 -6.57
CA GLN A 310 14.24 -5.02 -6.74
C GLN A 310 14.41 -4.35 -8.13
N SER A 311 15.55 -4.57 -8.76
CA SER A 311 15.88 -4.08 -10.11
C SER A 311 15.36 -4.99 -11.23
N GLN A 312 14.85 -6.18 -10.91
CA GLN A 312 14.35 -7.15 -11.88
C GLN A 312 12.82 -7.22 -11.87
N SER A 313 12.25 -7.57 -13.03
CA SER A 313 10.81 -7.80 -13.16
C SER A 313 10.41 -9.03 -12.33
N PRO A 314 9.22 -9.08 -11.71
CA PRO A 314 8.81 -10.23 -10.91
C PRO A 314 8.75 -11.52 -11.72
N ASN A 315 8.51 -11.42 -13.03
CA ASN A 315 8.42 -12.54 -13.95
C ASN A 315 9.77 -12.94 -14.57
N ASP A 316 10.85 -12.19 -14.31
CA ASP A 316 12.18 -12.59 -14.77
C ASP A 316 12.60 -13.90 -14.08
N LEU A 317 13.33 -14.74 -14.82
CA LEU A 317 13.77 -16.05 -14.36
C LEU A 317 15.21 -15.98 -13.90
N VAL A 318 15.46 -16.51 -12.70
CA VAL A 318 16.78 -16.59 -12.08
C VAL A 318 17.14 -18.06 -11.90
N GLY A 319 18.38 -18.43 -12.20
CA GLY A 319 18.84 -19.82 -12.11
C GLY A 319 18.72 -20.35 -10.68
N TYR A 320 18.29 -21.60 -10.52
CA TYR A 320 18.13 -22.20 -9.18
C TYR A 320 19.45 -22.29 -8.41
N ASP A 321 20.59 -22.33 -9.10
CA ASP A 321 21.90 -22.32 -8.46
C ASP A 321 22.22 -20.97 -7.78
N GLU A 322 21.76 -19.84 -8.31
CA GLU A 322 21.90 -18.54 -7.64
C GLU A 322 21.12 -18.51 -6.31
N TYR A 323 19.93 -19.11 -6.28
CA TYR A 323 19.19 -19.28 -5.03
C TYR A 323 19.95 -20.14 -4.01
N LYS A 324 20.58 -21.25 -4.45
CA LYS A 324 21.42 -22.07 -3.58
C LYS A 324 22.62 -21.29 -3.04
N GLU A 325 23.26 -20.48 -3.88
CA GLU A 325 24.40 -19.66 -3.47
C GLU A 325 24.01 -18.62 -2.42
N ILE A 326 22.89 -17.92 -2.59
CA ILE A 326 22.36 -16.98 -1.60
C ILE A 326 22.02 -17.72 -0.30
N ALA A 327 21.30 -18.84 -0.39
CA ALA A 327 20.92 -19.62 0.78
C ALA A 327 22.16 -20.12 1.55
N ALA A 328 23.21 -20.57 0.85
CA ALA A 328 24.46 -20.96 1.47
C ALA A 328 25.21 -19.78 2.10
N ALA A 329 25.28 -18.63 1.42
CA ALA A 329 26.00 -17.45 1.89
C ALA A 329 25.42 -16.86 3.19
N PHE A 330 24.10 -16.93 3.36
CA PHE A 330 23.40 -16.36 4.52
C PHE A 330 22.87 -17.42 5.50
N ASN A 331 23.25 -18.69 5.32
CA ASN A 331 22.78 -19.82 6.13
C ASN A 331 21.24 -19.89 6.23
N LEU A 332 20.57 -19.82 5.08
CA LEU A 332 19.13 -19.91 4.95
C LEU A 332 18.72 -21.36 4.67
N PRO A 333 17.50 -21.77 5.06
CA PRO A 333 16.93 -23.02 4.56
C PRO A 333 16.77 -22.96 3.03
N LEU A 334 17.04 -24.10 2.39
CA LEU A 334 16.71 -24.31 0.98
C LEU A 334 15.35 -25.01 0.88
N TYR A 335 14.36 -24.32 0.30
CA TYR A 335 13.07 -24.90 -0.01
C TYR A 335 13.18 -25.72 -1.31
N VAL A 336 12.92 -27.02 -1.21
CA VAL A 336 12.97 -27.97 -2.32
C VAL A 336 11.58 -28.51 -2.58
N PHE A 337 11.19 -28.51 -3.85
CA PHE A 337 9.87 -28.94 -4.29
C PHE A 337 9.98 -30.36 -4.83
N VAL A 338 9.64 -31.34 -4.00
CA VAL A 338 9.93 -32.79 -4.23
C VAL A 338 9.43 -33.32 -5.58
N ASN A 339 8.36 -32.72 -6.12
CA ASN A 339 7.77 -33.12 -7.41
C ASN A 339 7.97 -32.10 -8.54
N MET A 340 8.87 -31.12 -8.37
CA MET A 340 9.13 -30.09 -9.37
C MET A 340 10.63 -29.97 -9.66
N LYS A 341 11.00 -30.16 -10.92
CA LYS A 341 12.34 -29.76 -11.40
C LYS A 341 12.26 -28.32 -11.88
N LEU A 342 12.73 -27.40 -11.05
CA LEU A 342 12.77 -25.97 -11.35
C LEU A 342 14.21 -25.57 -11.67
N PRO A 343 14.63 -25.57 -12.96
CA PRO A 343 15.98 -25.13 -13.33
C PRO A 343 16.17 -23.62 -13.09
N ALA A 344 15.07 -22.85 -13.10
CA ALA A 344 15.02 -21.45 -12.78
C ALA A 344 13.75 -21.16 -11.98
N LEU A 345 13.78 -20.07 -11.21
CA LEU A 345 12.67 -19.58 -10.40
C LEU A 345 12.32 -18.16 -10.85
N PRO A 346 11.03 -17.82 -10.92
CA PRO A 346 10.65 -16.43 -11.13
C PRO A 346 10.99 -15.58 -9.91
N VAL A 347 11.36 -14.32 -10.15
CA VAL A 347 11.75 -13.37 -9.09
C VAL A 347 10.69 -13.22 -8.01
N TRP A 348 9.39 -13.21 -8.33
CA TRP A 348 8.32 -13.14 -7.33
C TRP A 348 8.38 -14.31 -6.33
N MET A 349 8.73 -15.52 -6.81
CA MET A 349 8.84 -16.71 -5.98
C MET A 349 10.08 -16.63 -5.10
N LEU A 350 11.21 -16.19 -5.67
CA LEU A 350 12.45 -15.97 -4.91
C LEU A 350 12.27 -14.97 -3.78
N ARG A 351 11.60 -13.83 -4.04
CA ARG A 351 11.31 -12.83 -3.01
C ARG A 351 10.54 -13.44 -1.83
N ALA A 352 9.54 -14.29 -2.08
CA ALA A 352 8.80 -14.98 -1.04
C ALA A 352 9.65 -16.01 -0.29
N LEU A 353 10.35 -16.90 -1.00
CA LEU A 353 11.19 -17.94 -0.40
C LEU A 353 12.34 -17.37 0.44
N LEU A 354 13.00 -16.33 -0.06
CA LEU A 354 14.09 -15.67 0.66
C LEU A 354 13.57 -14.94 1.90
N THR A 355 12.41 -14.26 1.81
CA THR A 355 11.76 -13.63 2.97
C THR A 355 11.48 -14.66 4.07
N LEU A 356 10.88 -15.81 3.73
CA LEU A 356 10.62 -16.90 4.67
C LEU A 356 11.92 -17.52 5.20
N GLY A 357 12.94 -17.68 4.34
CA GLY A 357 14.24 -18.22 4.72
C GLY A 357 14.97 -17.33 5.73
N TRP A 358 14.95 -16.02 5.54
CA TRP A 358 15.49 -15.07 6.53
C TRP A 358 14.68 -15.06 7.82
N LEU A 359 13.35 -15.22 7.76
CA LEU A 359 12.52 -15.32 8.95
C LEU A 359 12.89 -16.57 9.77
N HIS A 360 13.12 -17.70 9.10
CA HIS A 360 13.61 -18.92 9.74
C HIS A 360 15.02 -18.73 10.33
N SER A 361 15.92 -18.08 9.58
CA SER A 361 17.30 -17.84 10.00
C SER A 361 17.40 -16.95 11.25
N ILE A 362 16.63 -15.86 11.34
CA ILE A 362 16.67 -14.96 12.52
C ILE A 362 16.06 -15.61 13.76
N VAL A 363 15.10 -16.53 13.64
CA VAL A 363 14.53 -17.17 14.84
C VAL A 363 15.40 -18.30 15.40
N GLN A 364 16.16 -19.00 14.57
CA GLN A 364 17.04 -20.12 14.98
C GLN A 364 16.38 -21.12 15.95
N ASN A 365 15.08 -21.34 15.81
CA ASN A 365 14.32 -22.23 16.68
C ASN A 365 14.30 -21.81 18.16
N ASP A 366 14.37 -20.51 18.44
CA ASP A 366 14.16 -19.99 19.81
C ASP A 366 12.67 -19.75 20.12
N VAL A 367 12.12 -20.54 21.05
CA VAL A 367 10.70 -20.51 21.45
C VAL A 367 10.25 -19.12 21.89
N LYS A 368 11.15 -18.28 22.42
CA LYS A 368 10.79 -16.91 22.86
C LYS A 368 10.38 -15.98 21.71
N LEU A 369 10.68 -16.35 20.46
CA LEU A 369 10.35 -15.56 19.29
C LEU A 369 9.04 -16.00 18.60
N HIS A 370 8.47 -17.12 19.06
CA HIS A 370 7.32 -17.79 18.45
C HIS A 370 6.13 -16.85 18.18
N ASP A 371 5.79 -16.01 19.16
CA ASP A 371 4.59 -15.16 19.11
C ASP A 371 4.62 -14.12 18.00
N PHE A 372 5.79 -13.81 17.46
CA PHE A 372 5.95 -12.84 16.36
C PHE A 372 6.00 -13.49 14.98
N VAL A 373 6.41 -14.76 14.88
CA VAL A 373 6.72 -15.43 13.60
C VAL A 373 5.53 -15.45 12.67
N ALA A 374 4.38 -15.93 13.15
CA ALA A 374 3.18 -16.05 12.33
C ALA A 374 2.73 -14.69 11.81
N GLY A 375 2.72 -13.66 12.66
CA GLY A 375 2.31 -12.31 12.30
C GLY A 375 3.23 -11.66 11.28
N ILE A 376 4.56 -11.83 11.43
CA ILE A 376 5.55 -11.29 10.48
C ILE A 376 5.47 -12.04 9.14
N ALA A 377 5.39 -13.38 9.16
CA ALA A 377 5.24 -14.17 7.95
C ALA A 377 3.96 -13.76 7.18
N GLU A 378 2.84 -13.65 7.88
CA GLU A 378 1.58 -13.23 7.28
C GLU A 378 1.67 -11.84 6.69
N ALA A 379 2.15 -10.85 7.44
CA ALA A 379 2.23 -9.48 6.96
C ALA A 379 3.18 -9.32 5.77
N THR A 380 4.35 -9.97 5.80
CA THR A 380 5.34 -9.89 4.71
C THR A 380 4.87 -10.61 3.45
N ILE A 381 4.28 -11.80 3.58
CA ILE A 381 3.75 -12.55 2.44
C ILE A 381 2.52 -11.84 1.86
N THR A 382 1.57 -11.39 2.68
CA THR A 382 0.43 -10.59 2.22
C THR A 382 0.90 -9.32 1.50
N ALA A 383 1.92 -8.63 2.01
CA ALA A 383 2.51 -7.48 1.32
C ALA A 383 3.05 -7.85 -0.07
N LEU A 384 3.75 -8.99 -0.21
CA LEU A 384 4.35 -9.44 -1.47
C LEU A 384 3.33 -9.97 -2.50
N MET A 385 2.09 -10.26 -2.12
CA MET A 385 1.10 -10.86 -3.02
C MET A 385 0.77 -10.03 -4.27
N ALA A 386 1.02 -8.72 -4.24
CA ALA A 386 0.94 -7.88 -5.44
C ALA A 386 1.85 -8.37 -6.57
N THR A 387 3.05 -8.81 -6.20
CA THR A 387 4.12 -9.21 -7.14
C THR A 387 3.90 -10.61 -7.67
N ILE A 388 2.98 -11.37 -7.08
CA ILE A 388 2.73 -12.78 -7.38
C ILE A 388 1.54 -12.88 -8.35
N PRO A 389 1.70 -13.58 -9.50
CA PRO A 389 0.61 -13.84 -10.42
C PRO A 389 -0.59 -14.48 -9.72
N LYS A 390 -1.81 -14.04 -10.08
CA LYS A 390 -3.04 -14.49 -9.41
C LYS A 390 -3.14 -16.01 -9.30
N VAL A 391 -2.78 -16.73 -10.36
CA VAL A 391 -2.84 -18.20 -10.42
C VAL A 391 -1.90 -18.90 -9.42
N ASP A 392 -0.84 -18.22 -8.97
CA ASP A 392 0.21 -18.77 -8.09
C ASP A 392 0.12 -18.30 -6.63
N ARG A 393 -0.80 -17.39 -6.30
CA ARG A 393 -0.93 -16.83 -4.95
C ARG A 393 -1.31 -17.89 -3.92
N LYS A 394 -2.25 -18.78 -4.26
CA LYS A 394 -2.60 -19.92 -3.40
C LYS A 394 -1.39 -20.81 -3.14
N PHE A 395 -0.60 -21.10 -4.18
CA PHE A 395 0.63 -21.87 -4.04
C PHE A 395 1.59 -21.22 -3.03
N ILE A 396 1.83 -19.90 -3.12
CA ILE A 396 2.69 -19.20 -2.14
C ILE A 396 2.10 -19.21 -0.72
N ARG A 397 0.78 -19.16 -0.55
CA ARG A 397 0.15 -19.34 0.77
C ARG A 397 0.40 -20.73 1.35
N ASP A 398 0.37 -21.76 0.51
CA ASP A 398 0.66 -23.12 0.96
C ASP A 398 2.16 -23.27 1.31
N VAL A 399 3.07 -22.67 0.52
CA VAL A 399 4.50 -22.57 0.87
C VAL A 399 4.72 -21.88 2.22
N GLN A 400 4.03 -20.76 2.46
CA GLN A 400 4.10 -20.03 3.73
C GLN A 400 3.67 -20.92 4.91
N LYS A 401 2.56 -21.65 4.77
CA LYS A 401 2.07 -22.56 5.83
C LYS A 401 3.06 -23.68 6.12
N GLU A 402 3.62 -24.31 5.09
CA GLU A 402 4.63 -25.37 5.25
C GLU A 402 5.90 -24.84 5.92
N ALA A 403 6.38 -23.66 5.49
CA ALA A 403 7.53 -23.00 6.10
C ALA A 403 7.30 -22.70 7.60
N LEU A 404 6.12 -22.20 7.95
CA LEU A 404 5.72 -21.98 9.35
C LEU A 404 5.63 -23.28 10.13
N GLY A 405 5.01 -24.32 9.56
CA GLY A 405 4.91 -25.64 10.15
C GLY A 405 6.28 -26.22 10.51
N TYR A 406 7.27 -26.03 9.63
CA TYR A 406 8.64 -26.43 9.90
C TYR A 406 9.30 -25.61 11.02
N ILE A 407 9.20 -24.28 10.96
CA ILE A 407 9.73 -23.38 12.00
C ILE A 407 9.17 -23.80 13.36
N PHE A 408 7.86 -24.03 13.46
CA PHE A 408 7.21 -24.45 14.71
C PHE A 408 7.57 -25.87 15.16
N LYS A 409 7.73 -26.82 14.23
CA LYS A 409 8.18 -28.18 14.55
C LYS A 409 9.59 -28.17 15.14
N GLN A 410 10.50 -27.36 14.57
CA GLN A 410 11.85 -27.21 15.11
C GLN A 410 11.89 -26.45 16.43
N LEU A 411 10.99 -25.49 16.65
CA LEU A 411 10.83 -24.80 17.95
C LEU A 411 10.38 -25.74 19.07
N GLY A 412 9.65 -26.81 18.75
CA GLY A 412 9.19 -27.84 19.70
C GLY A 412 10.19 -28.97 20.00
N LEU A 413 11.28 -29.08 19.24
CA LEU A 413 12.28 -30.14 19.36
C LEU A 413 13.64 -29.56 19.80
N LYS A 414 14.17 -30.04 20.92
CA LYS A 414 15.59 -29.82 21.25
C LYS A 414 16.43 -30.73 20.36
N GLU A 415 17.23 -30.11 19.49
CA GLU A 415 18.27 -30.72 18.63
C GLU A 415 17.80 -31.63 17.49
N GLU A 416 17.64 -31.06 16.28
CA GLU A 416 18.09 -31.72 15.04
C GLU A 416 18.76 -30.68 14.12
N GLN A 417 20.02 -30.93 13.77
CA GLN A 417 20.84 -30.11 12.86
C GLN A 417 20.69 -30.56 11.40
N GLY A 418 20.31 -29.62 10.51
CA GLY A 418 20.42 -29.68 9.04
C GLY A 418 19.43 -30.61 8.34
N LYS A 419 19.09 -30.48 7.05
CA LYS A 419 19.24 -29.48 5.97
C LYS A 419 18.33 -30.01 4.85
N VAL A 420 17.66 -29.12 4.09
CA VAL A 420 16.62 -29.38 3.06
C VAL A 420 15.19 -29.42 3.61
N LEU A 421 14.35 -28.51 3.11
CA LEU A 421 12.93 -28.44 3.40
C LEU A 421 12.12 -28.93 2.21
N ASP A 422 11.51 -30.10 2.36
CA ASP A 422 10.56 -30.61 1.38
C ASP A 422 9.25 -29.80 1.50
N VAL A 423 8.96 -28.99 0.47
CA VAL A 423 7.69 -28.27 0.37
C VAL A 423 6.77 -29.04 -0.57
N HIS A 424 5.74 -29.67 0.00
CA HIS A 424 4.73 -30.44 -0.73
C HIS A 424 3.56 -29.54 -1.17
N ALA A 425 3.82 -28.53 -2.00
CA ALA A 425 2.74 -27.71 -2.55
C ALA A 425 2.19 -28.35 -3.84
N GLN A 426 0.91 -28.72 -3.84
CA GLN A 426 0.21 -29.25 -5.02
C GLN A 426 -0.18 -28.09 -5.95
N GLN A 427 0.32 -28.11 -7.20
CA GLN A 427 -0.32 -27.33 -8.27
C GLN A 427 -1.67 -27.97 -8.61
N GLN A 428 -2.72 -27.17 -8.74
CA GLN A 428 -3.95 -27.62 -9.36
C GLN A 428 -3.66 -27.89 -10.84
N GLU A 429 -3.73 -29.15 -11.24
CA GLU A 429 -3.79 -29.53 -12.64
C GLU A 429 -5.05 -28.88 -13.25
N GLY A 430 -4.83 -27.88 -14.10
CA GLY A 430 -5.88 -27.36 -14.97
C GLY A 430 -6.37 -28.50 -15.85
N LYS A 431 -7.64 -28.88 -15.70
CA LYS A 431 -8.36 -29.71 -16.67
C LYS A 431 -8.33 -28.99 -18.02
N ILE A 432 -7.43 -29.39 -18.89
CA ILE A 432 -7.58 -29.19 -20.32
C ILE A 432 -8.61 -30.22 -20.74
N GLU A 433 -9.88 -29.81 -20.84
CA GLU A 433 -10.87 -30.53 -21.63
C GLU A 433 -10.32 -30.65 -23.06
N LYS A 434 -9.93 -31.87 -23.42
CA LYS A 434 -9.65 -32.24 -24.79
C LYS A 434 -10.97 -32.26 -25.54
N ASP A 435 -11.28 -31.18 -26.23
CA ASP A 435 -12.24 -31.23 -27.32
C ASP A 435 -11.75 -32.24 -28.37
N CYS A 436 -12.57 -33.28 -28.58
CA CYS A 436 -12.40 -34.23 -29.67
C CYS A 436 -12.60 -33.49 -31.00
N PRO A 437 -11.69 -33.61 -31.98
CA PRO A 437 -12.02 -33.20 -33.33
C PRO A 437 -12.96 -34.23 -33.96
N GLU A 438 -14.08 -33.72 -34.45
CA GLU A 438 -15.08 -34.43 -35.25
C GLU A 438 -14.43 -35.27 -36.36
N LYS A 439 -14.79 -36.55 -36.40
CA LYS A 439 -14.51 -37.44 -37.53
C LYS A 439 -15.33 -37.02 -38.73
N ASN A 440 -14.77 -36.17 -39.60
CA ASN A 440 -15.26 -36.05 -40.97
C ASN A 440 -14.70 -37.19 -41.82
N GLY A 441 -15.61 -38.01 -42.34
CA GLY A 441 -15.30 -39.18 -43.13
C GLY A 441 -14.72 -38.85 -44.51
N LYS A 442 -13.81 -39.71 -44.96
CA LYS A 442 -13.69 -40.12 -46.37
C LYS A 442 -12.98 -41.47 -46.44
N ARG A 443 -13.75 -42.48 -46.83
CA ARG A 443 -13.27 -43.81 -47.25
C ARG A 443 -12.37 -43.65 -48.48
N ARG A 444 -11.16 -44.19 -48.43
CA ARG A 444 -10.44 -44.69 -49.60
C ARG A 444 -10.16 -46.16 -49.38
N GLY A 445 -10.68 -46.98 -50.29
CA GLY A 445 -10.44 -48.41 -50.32
C GLY A 445 -9.04 -48.75 -50.82
N GLN A 446 -8.51 -49.80 -50.24
CA GLN A 446 -7.49 -50.71 -50.74
C GLN A 446 -8.13 -52.09 -50.47
N ASN A 447 -8.32 -53.00 -51.40
CA ASN A 447 -7.38 -53.77 -52.23
C ASN A 447 -8.29 -54.82 -52.95
N ASP A 448 -7.95 -55.68 -53.89
CA ASP A 448 -6.69 -56.18 -54.41
C ASP A 448 -6.96 -56.89 -55.75
N LYS A 449 -5.85 -57.18 -56.45
CA LYS A 449 -5.79 -58.07 -57.60
C LYS A 449 -6.10 -59.53 -57.22
N ARG A 450 -6.76 -60.20 -58.18
CA ARG A 450 -6.95 -61.65 -58.39
C ARG A 450 -7.92 -62.39 -57.48
#